data_AF-A0A8I1P4U9-F1
#
_entry.id   AF-A0A8I1P4U9-F1
#
_cell.length_a   1.000
_cell.length_b   1.000
_cell.length_c   1.000
_cell.angle_alpha   90.00
_cell.angle_beta   90.00
_cell.angle_gamma   90.00
#
_symmetry.space_group_name_H-M   'P 1'
#
loop_
_entity.id
_entity.type
_entity.pdbx_description
1 polymer ?
#
loop_
_entity_poly.entity_id
_entity_poly.type
_entity_poly.pdbx_seq_one_letter_code
_entity_poly.pdbx_strand_id
1 'polypeptide(L)'
;MMPAAASFRAIRLLPAAAVLLLAWLCLAGPAWAHASLVSTQPVDGDVLASAPETFSLTFSEPVSPLALKLVKPDGAALPLPDFELRDATLVIRAPKDLERGTHVLSWRVTSEDGHPVGGSVVFSIGKVSAHAPVATDAVDWTVRAGLWAGRLGLYLGFFLGIGGAFSLAWLLPGAAAGRRLVAWALAVGGAGVAVSAGFQGLDALGVPVSWLAERTVWSTGLGTSFGWTVLAALAALVLAAAALAASGVPARILSAAALFGAGLALALSG
;
A
#
# COMPACT_ATOMS: atom_id res chain seq x y z
N MET A 1 26.86 -46.27 -32.56
CA MET A 1 26.82 -45.18 -31.55
C MET A 1 25.55 -44.36 -31.80
N MET A 2 24.51 -44.53 -30.98
CA MET A 2 23.28 -43.73 -31.04
C MET A 2 23.24 -42.73 -29.86
N PRO A 3 22.67 -41.53 -30.03
CA PRO A 3 22.67 -40.50 -29.00
C PRO A 3 21.66 -40.80 -27.90
N ALA A 4 22.01 -40.44 -26.66
CA ALA A 4 21.14 -40.56 -25.49
C ALA A 4 19.93 -39.60 -25.63
N ALA A 5 18.73 -40.18 -25.63
CA ALA A 5 17.48 -39.43 -25.59
C ALA A 5 17.34 -38.72 -24.23
N ALA A 6 17.42 -37.38 -24.22
CA ALA A 6 17.06 -36.59 -23.05
C ALA A 6 15.58 -36.82 -22.71
N SER A 7 15.30 -37.02 -21.42
CA SER A 7 14.05 -37.57 -20.91
C SER A 7 12.84 -36.62 -21.05
N PHE A 8 11.86 -37.00 -21.87
CA PHE A 8 10.54 -36.36 -22.00
C PHE A 8 9.65 -36.40 -20.73
N ARG A 9 10.17 -36.85 -19.59
CA ARG A 9 9.38 -37.04 -18.36
C ARG A 9 8.96 -35.73 -17.70
N ALA A 10 9.77 -34.68 -17.79
CA ALA A 10 9.46 -33.38 -17.17
C ALA A 10 8.25 -32.67 -17.81
N ILE A 11 8.03 -32.87 -19.12
CA ILE A 11 6.94 -32.22 -19.88
C ILE A 11 5.56 -32.75 -19.48
N ARG A 12 5.47 -34.01 -19.01
CA ARG A 12 4.18 -34.65 -18.66
C ARG A 12 3.65 -34.28 -17.27
N LEU A 13 4.48 -33.70 -16.38
CA LEU A 13 4.08 -33.34 -15.02
C LEU A 13 3.58 -31.88 -14.89
N LEU A 14 3.91 -31.02 -15.86
CA LEU A 14 3.45 -29.63 -15.96
C LEU A 14 1.91 -29.45 -15.86
N PRO A 15 1.07 -30.22 -16.57
CA PRO A 15 -0.39 -30.04 -16.47
C PRO A 15 -0.93 -30.48 -15.11
N ALA A 16 -0.39 -31.54 -14.52
CA ALA A 16 -0.80 -32.01 -13.19
C ALA A 16 -0.42 -31.00 -12.09
N ALA A 17 0.78 -30.44 -12.17
CA ALA A 17 1.23 -29.37 -11.25
C ALA A 17 0.39 -28.10 -11.42
N ALA A 18 0.04 -27.72 -12.66
CA ALA A 18 -0.82 -26.56 -12.93
C ALA A 18 -2.24 -26.75 -12.39
N VAL A 19 -2.82 -27.95 -12.54
CA VAL A 19 -4.15 -28.29 -12.00
C VAL A 19 -4.14 -28.29 -10.47
N LEU A 20 -3.10 -28.85 -9.84
CA LEU A 20 -2.94 -28.82 -8.38
C LEU A 20 -2.76 -27.39 -7.85
N LEU A 21 -1.99 -26.55 -8.55
CA LEU A 21 -1.85 -25.14 -8.22
C LEU A 21 -3.17 -24.39 -8.36
N LEU A 22 -3.91 -24.59 -9.46
CA LEU A 22 -5.24 -24.00 -9.66
C LEU A 22 -6.24 -24.44 -8.58
N ALA A 23 -6.26 -25.72 -8.23
CA ALA A 23 -7.09 -26.24 -7.16
C ALA A 23 -6.73 -25.63 -5.79
N TRP A 24 -5.43 -25.43 -5.52
CA TRP A 24 -4.96 -24.75 -4.31
C TRP A 24 -5.35 -23.27 -4.27
N LEU A 25 -5.28 -22.56 -5.40
CA LEU A 25 -5.73 -21.17 -5.49
C LEU A 25 -7.24 -21.04 -5.23
N CYS A 26 -8.04 -22.04 -5.61
CA CYS A 26 -9.47 -22.09 -5.31
C CYS A 26 -9.80 -22.36 -3.82
N LEU A 27 -8.81 -22.77 -3.01
CA LEU A 27 -8.94 -22.97 -1.57
C LEU A 27 -8.63 -21.70 -0.75
N ALA A 28 -8.22 -20.59 -1.39
CA ALA A 28 -8.01 -19.32 -0.72
C ALA A 28 -9.36 -18.71 -0.30
N GLY A 29 -9.67 -18.75 0.99
CA GLY A 29 -10.82 -18.05 1.57
C GLY A 29 -10.57 -16.53 1.72
N PRO A 30 -11.62 -15.72 1.91
CA PRO A 30 -11.46 -14.29 2.19
C PRO A 30 -10.75 -14.10 3.54
N ALA A 31 -9.62 -13.38 3.53
CA ALA A 31 -8.98 -12.92 4.75
C ALA A 31 -9.72 -11.66 5.24
N TRP A 32 -10.43 -11.75 6.37
CA TRP A 32 -11.02 -10.58 7.04
C TRP A 32 -10.00 -10.02 8.01
N ALA A 33 -9.03 -9.29 7.47
CA ALA A 33 -7.89 -8.76 8.23
C ALA A 33 -8.00 -7.26 8.54
N HIS A 34 -8.98 -6.56 7.97
CA HIS A 34 -9.11 -5.11 8.09
C HIS A 34 -10.09 -4.71 9.19
N ALA A 35 -9.68 -3.77 10.04
CA ALA A 35 -10.57 -3.07 10.95
C ALA A 35 -11.81 -2.49 10.26
N SER A 36 -12.98 -2.84 10.79
CA SER A 36 -14.28 -2.29 10.36
C SER A 36 -14.84 -1.37 11.44
N LEU A 37 -15.51 -0.30 11.02
CA LEU A 37 -16.18 0.60 11.96
C LEU A 37 -17.45 -0.08 12.49
N VAL A 38 -17.51 -0.26 13.81
CA VAL A 38 -18.63 -0.93 14.51
C VAL A 38 -19.66 0.08 14.98
N SER A 39 -19.23 1.19 15.57
CA SER A 39 -20.13 2.25 16.04
C SER A 39 -19.42 3.60 16.10
N THR A 40 -20.22 4.66 16.08
CA THR A 40 -19.74 6.04 16.18
C THR A 40 -20.63 6.85 17.09
N GLN A 41 -20.03 7.83 17.76
CA GLN A 41 -20.75 8.90 18.40
C GLN A 41 -20.08 10.23 18.06
N PRO A 42 -20.79 11.18 17.42
CA PRO A 42 -22.17 11.13 16.95
C PRO A 42 -22.42 10.03 15.91
N VAL A 43 -23.65 9.53 15.85
CA VAL A 43 -24.06 8.56 14.83
C VAL A 43 -24.18 9.28 13.49
N ASP A 44 -23.93 8.56 12.40
CA ASP A 44 -24.11 9.10 11.06
C ASP A 44 -25.54 9.62 10.83
N GLY A 45 -25.63 10.87 10.41
CA GLY A 45 -26.88 11.62 10.24
C GLY A 45 -27.41 12.31 11.50
N ASP A 46 -26.74 12.21 12.66
CA ASP A 46 -27.24 12.80 13.91
C ASP A 46 -27.41 14.33 13.81
N VAL A 47 -28.46 14.84 14.45
CA VAL A 47 -28.68 16.28 14.67
C VAL A 47 -28.67 16.56 16.16
N LEU A 48 -27.53 16.99 16.67
CA LEU A 48 -27.29 17.27 18.08
C LEU A 48 -27.88 18.62 18.48
N ALA A 49 -28.39 18.74 19.70
CA ALA A 49 -28.86 20.03 20.22
C ALA A 49 -27.71 21.02 20.51
N SER A 50 -26.56 20.49 20.93
CA SER A 50 -25.34 21.22 21.28
C SER A 50 -24.11 20.49 20.78
N ALA A 51 -22.98 21.20 20.68
CA ALA A 51 -21.70 20.59 20.33
C ALA A 51 -21.31 19.50 21.36
N PRO A 52 -20.84 18.32 20.92
CA PRO A 52 -20.36 17.30 21.84
C PRO A 52 -18.97 17.68 22.36
N GLU A 53 -18.59 17.17 23.54
CA GLU A 53 -17.23 17.38 24.07
C GLU A 53 -16.19 16.44 23.44
N THR A 54 -16.65 15.28 22.95
CA THR A 54 -15.83 14.26 22.34
C THR A 54 -16.54 13.59 21.16
N PHE A 55 -15.75 13.02 20.27
CA PHE A 55 -16.19 12.06 19.26
C PHE A 55 -15.67 10.68 19.64
N SER A 56 -16.42 9.62 19.35
CA SER A 56 -15.96 8.25 19.51
C SER A 56 -16.12 7.45 18.24
N LEU A 57 -15.10 6.67 17.90
CA LEU A 57 -15.09 5.72 16.79
C LEU A 57 -14.69 4.35 17.33
N THR A 58 -15.62 3.40 17.34
CA THR A 58 -15.37 2.02 17.78
C THR A 58 -15.13 1.14 16.57
N PHE A 59 -14.03 0.40 16.58
CA PHE A 59 -13.65 -0.53 15.52
C PHE A 59 -13.81 -1.99 15.97
N SER A 60 -13.77 -2.93 15.01
CA SER A 60 -13.84 -4.37 15.29
C SER A 60 -12.58 -4.91 15.99
N GLU A 61 -11.50 -4.14 15.97
CA GLU A 61 -10.19 -4.46 16.53
C GLU A 61 -9.46 -3.15 16.90
N PRO A 62 -8.37 -3.21 17.70
CA PRO A 62 -7.53 -2.04 17.95
C PRO A 62 -6.95 -1.44 16.67
N VAL A 63 -6.87 -0.11 16.61
CA VAL A 63 -6.34 0.61 15.43
C VAL A 63 -5.36 1.69 15.84
N SER A 64 -4.44 2.04 14.92
CA SER A 64 -3.49 3.15 15.10
C SER A 64 -3.91 4.35 14.25
N PRO A 65 -4.24 5.51 14.83
CA PRO A 65 -4.64 6.70 14.06
C PRO A 65 -3.52 7.22 13.14
N LEU A 66 -3.87 7.51 11.89
CA LEU A 66 -2.98 8.14 10.90
C LEU A 66 -3.34 9.61 10.68
N ALA A 67 -4.63 9.88 10.48
CA ALA A 67 -5.15 11.23 10.28
C ALA A 67 -6.58 11.32 10.81
N LEU A 68 -6.87 12.36 11.58
CA LEU A 68 -8.21 12.65 12.09
C LEU A 68 -8.52 14.11 11.73
N LYS A 69 -9.67 14.33 11.09
CA LYS A 69 -10.07 15.65 10.58
C LYS A 69 -11.54 15.91 10.84
N LEU A 70 -11.87 17.17 11.11
CA LEU A 70 -13.23 17.68 11.14
C LEU A 70 -13.41 18.70 10.01
N VAL A 71 -14.34 18.44 9.11
CA VAL A 71 -14.80 19.41 8.11
C VAL A 71 -15.97 20.18 8.71
N LYS A 72 -15.83 21.50 8.77
CA LYS A 72 -16.83 22.43 9.30
C LYS A 72 -17.92 22.77 8.26
N PRO A 73 -19.02 23.44 8.67
CA PRO A 73 -20.09 23.86 7.76
C PRO A 73 -19.63 24.79 6.63
N ASP A 74 -18.56 25.55 6.87
CA ASP A 74 -17.91 26.43 5.90
C ASP A 74 -17.03 25.68 4.87
N GLY A 75 -16.86 24.36 5.04
CA GLY A 75 -15.99 23.51 4.22
C GLY A 75 -14.53 23.48 4.67
N ALA A 76 -14.14 24.23 5.70
CA ALA A 76 -12.77 24.21 6.21
C ALA A 76 -12.51 22.92 7.00
N ALA A 77 -11.40 22.25 6.70
CA ALA A 77 -10.94 21.06 7.41
C ALA A 77 -9.99 21.44 8.56
N LEU A 78 -10.21 20.86 9.73
CA LEU A 78 -9.40 21.03 10.93
C LEU A 78 -8.80 19.68 11.35
N PRO A 79 -7.48 19.59 11.60
CA PRO A 79 -6.90 18.39 12.19
C PRO A 79 -7.36 18.21 13.65
N LEU A 80 -7.50 16.95 14.08
CA LEU A 80 -7.88 16.57 15.44
C LEU A 80 -6.73 15.79 16.11
N PRO A 81 -5.72 16.46 16.66
CA PRO A 81 -4.54 15.80 17.24
C PRO A 81 -4.78 15.19 18.63
N ASP A 82 -5.80 15.67 19.35
CA ASP A 82 -6.07 15.28 20.72
C ASP A 82 -7.01 14.07 20.76
N PHE A 83 -6.45 12.89 20.97
CA PHE A 83 -7.20 11.63 21.07
C PHE A 83 -6.60 10.69 22.10
N GLU A 84 -7.43 9.74 22.55
CA GLU A 84 -7.06 8.62 23.39
C GLU A 84 -7.61 7.33 22.77
N LEU A 85 -6.78 6.30 22.67
CA LEU A 85 -7.24 4.96 22.30
C LEU A 85 -7.57 4.17 23.58
N ARG A 86 -8.80 3.67 23.66
CA ARG A 86 -9.30 2.82 24.75
C ARG A 86 -9.80 1.52 24.14
N ASP A 87 -9.00 0.47 24.26
CA ASP A 87 -9.20 -0.81 23.56
C ASP A 87 -9.34 -0.60 22.04
N ALA A 88 -10.50 -0.93 21.45
CA ALA A 88 -10.82 -0.70 20.04
C ALA A 88 -11.59 0.61 19.78
N THR A 89 -11.68 1.50 20.78
CA THR A 89 -12.41 2.77 20.68
C THR A 89 -11.48 3.95 20.67
N LEU A 90 -11.52 4.74 19.61
CA LEU A 90 -10.81 6.00 19.50
C LEU A 90 -11.69 7.14 20.02
N VAL A 91 -11.28 7.75 21.13
CA VAL A 91 -11.95 8.90 21.74
C VAL A 91 -11.21 10.17 21.35
N ILE A 92 -11.85 11.04 20.59
CA ILE A 92 -11.26 12.25 20.02
C ILE A 92 -11.85 13.45 20.73
N ARG A 93 -11.02 14.38 21.21
CA ARG A 93 -11.52 15.59 21.85
C ARG A 93 -12.09 16.55 20.81
N ALA A 94 -13.32 17.01 21.02
CA ALA A 94 -13.92 17.98 20.12
C ALA A 94 -13.33 19.38 20.38
N PRO A 95 -13.13 20.20 19.32
CA PRO A 95 -12.83 21.62 19.47
C PRO A 95 -13.92 22.33 20.29
N LYS A 96 -13.54 23.31 21.11
CA LYS A 96 -14.49 23.98 22.02
C LYS A 96 -15.52 24.87 21.33
N ASP A 97 -15.22 25.34 20.12
CA ASP A 97 -16.01 26.35 19.41
C ASP A 97 -16.55 25.82 18.08
N LEU A 98 -17.31 24.71 18.15
CA LEU A 98 -17.99 24.18 16.96
C LEU A 98 -19.21 25.02 16.60
N GLU A 99 -19.24 25.47 15.35
CA GLU A 99 -20.35 26.26 14.80
C GLU A 99 -21.63 25.42 14.70
N ARG A 100 -22.78 26.07 14.52
CA ARG A 100 -24.03 25.36 14.22
C ARG A 100 -24.10 25.05 12.73
N GLY A 101 -24.40 23.80 12.40
CA GLY A 101 -24.50 23.33 11.02
C GLY A 101 -24.00 21.90 10.87
N THR A 102 -24.00 21.41 9.63
CA THR A 102 -23.48 20.09 9.28
C THR A 102 -21.94 20.07 9.31
N HIS A 103 -21.38 19.03 9.89
CA HIS A 103 -19.96 18.74 10.02
C HIS A 103 -19.68 17.34 9.47
N VAL A 104 -18.43 17.09 9.07
CA VAL A 104 -17.97 15.74 8.71
C VAL A 104 -16.74 15.37 9.52
N LEU A 105 -16.86 14.32 10.33
CA LEU A 105 -15.73 13.70 11.00
C LEU A 105 -15.12 12.68 10.05
N SER A 106 -13.87 12.87 9.65
CA SER A 106 -13.13 11.95 8.77
C SER A 106 -11.92 11.38 9.50
N TRP A 107 -11.63 10.11 9.23
CA TRP A 107 -10.47 9.42 9.80
C TRP A 107 -9.74 8.58 8.75
N ARG A 108 -8.46 8.37 9.03
CA ARG A 108 -7.62 7.31 8.47
C ARG A 108 -6.91 6.64 9.65
N VAL A 109 -6.96 5.33 9.71
CA VAL A 109 -6.35 4.51 10.75
C VAL A 109 -5.63 3.32 10.13
N THR A 110 -4.63 2.77 10.79
CA THR A 110 -4.00 1.50 10.42
C THR A 110 -4.62 0.39 11.26
N SER A 111 -5.08 -0.66 10.59
CA SER A 111 -5.56 -1.92 11.18
C SER A 111 -4.41 -2.75 11.76
N GLU A 112 -4.70 -3.79 12.56
CA GLU A 112 -3.65 -4.67 13.11
C GLU A 112 -2.85 -5.39 12.00
N ASP A 113 -3.48 -5.62 10.84
CA ASP A 113 -2.83 -6.21 9.67
C ASP A 113 -1.90 -5.23 8.91
N GLY A 114 -1.84 -3.97 9.35
CA GLY A 114 -1.01 -2.93 8.76
C GLY A 114 -1.66 -2.18 7.60
N HIS A 115 -2.90 -2.48 7.22
CA HIS A 115 -3.59 -1.77 6.14
C HIS A 115 -4.23 -0.47 6.61
N PRO A 116 -4.09 0.63 5.84
CA PRO A 116 -4.79 1.87 6.12
C PRO A 116 -6.27 1.76 5.73
N VAL A 117 -7.16 2.06 6.67
CA VAL A 117 -8.61 2.14 6.50
C VAL A 117 -9.06 3.57 6.74
N GLY A 118 -9.84 4.12 5.81
CA GLY A 118 -10.41 5.46 5.91
C GLY A 118 -11.93 5.44 5.97
N GLY A 119 -12.52 6.47 6.55
CA GLY A 119 -13.96 6.66 6.56
C GLY A 119 -14.37 8.06 7.00
N SER A 120 -15.67 8.29 7.00
CA SER A 120 -16.25 9.54 7.45
C SER A 120 -17.66 9.35 8.00
N VAL A 121 -18.05 10.22 8.94
CA VAL A 121 -19.40 10.33 9.50
C VAL A 121 -19.86 11.78 9.39
N VAL A 122 -21.09 11.98 8.95
CA VAL A 122 -21.73 13.29 8.83
C VAL A 122 -22.67 13.49 10.01
N PHE A 123 -22.57 14.62 10.70
CA PHE A 123 -23.50 14.99 11.78
C PHE A 123 -23.78 16.48 11.74
N SER A 124 -24.79 16.95 12.45
CA SER A 124 -25.18 18.35 12.48
C SER A 124 -25.35 18.86 13.90
N ILE A 125 -24.93 20.11 14.15
CA ILE A 125 -25.11 20.77 15.45
C ILE A 125 -26.20 21.82 15.29
N GLY A 126 -27.33 21.58 15.94
CA GLY A 126 -28.45 22.50 16.11
C GLY A 126 -29.28 22.81 14.86
N LYS A 127 -28.75 22.58 13.66
CA LYS A 127 -29.47 22.61 12.37
C LYS A 127 -28.66 21.89 11.30
N VAL A 128 -29.35 21.34 10.31
CA VAL A 128 -28.73 20.83 9.08
C VAL A 128 -28.38 22.03 8.18
N SER A 129 -27.18 22.05 7.62
CA SER A 129 -26.75 23.07 6.66
C SER A 129 -27.50 22.90 5.33
N ALA A 130 -27.83 24.01 4.67
CA ALA A 130 -28.50 23.98 3.36
C ALA A 130 -27.63 23.32 2.27
N HIS A 131 -26.32 23.42 2.41
CA HIS A 131 -25.34 22.69 1.61
C HIS A 131 -24.58 21.77 2.57
N ALA A 132 -24.57 20.46 2.28
CA ALA A 132 -23.74 19.54 3.02
C ALA A 132 -22.27 19.84 2.71
N PRO A 133 -21.41 20.10 3.72
CA PRO A 133 -19.98 20.14 3.47
C PRO A 133 -19.57 18.76 2.96
N VAL A 134 -18.92 18.73 1.81
CA VAL A 134 -18.38 17.49 1.27
C VAL A 134 -17.02 17.30 1.93
N ALA A 135 -16.83 16.20 2.64
CA ALA A 135 -15.48 15.71 2.97
C ALA A 135 -14.84 15.15 1.70
N THR A 136 -14.61 16.01 0.71
CA THR A 136 -13.61 15.73 -0.31
C THR A 136 -12.28 16.07 0.35
N ASP A 137 -11.54 15.06 0.80
CA ASP A 137 -10.09 15.17 0.74
C ASP A 137 -9.79 15.61 -0.69
N ALA A 138 -9.36 16.86 -0.88
CA ALA A 138 -9.03 17.36 -2.20
C ALA A 138 -8.03 16.37 -2.79
N VAL A 139 -8.39 15.71 -3.89
CA VAL A 139 -7.53 14.70 -4.50
C VAL A 139 -6.24 15.40 -4.90
N ASP A 140 -5.16 15.15 -4.15
CA ASP A 140 -3.86 15.67 -4.49
C ASP A 140 -3.35 14.89 -5.70
N TRP A 141 -3.61 15.45 -6.88
CA TRP A 141 -3.20 14.89 -8.15
C TRP A 141 -1.68 14.72 -8.25
N THR A 142 -0.90 15.51 -7.52
CA THR A 142 0.56 15.38 -7.48
C THR A 142 0.97 14.12 -6.72
N VAL A 143 0.38 13.90 -5.54
CA VAL A 143 0.60 12.67 -4.76
C VAL A 143 0.15 11.45 -5.56
N ARG A 144 -1.04 11.54 -6.17
CA ARG A 144 -1.59 10.44 -6.98
C ARG A 144 -0.75 10.14 -8.21
N ALA A 145 -0.24 11.16 -8.90
CA ALA A 145 0.67 10.99 -10.02
C ALA A 145 2.00 10.35 -9.58
N GLY A 146 2.56 10.74 -8.44
CA GLY A 146 3.77 10.13 -7.91
C GLY A 146 3.58 8.67 -7.50
N LEU A 147 2.44 8.30 -6.92
CA LEU A 147 2.09 6.89 -6.66
C LEU A 147 2.08 6.07 -7.97
N TRP A 148 1.44 6.58 -9.02
CA TRP A 148 1.43 5.93 -10.33
C TRP A 148 2.81 5.87 -10.97
N ALA A 149 3.62 6.92 -10.85
CA ALA A 149 4.98 6.95 -11.36
C ALA A 149 5.87 5.92 -10.63
N GLY A 150 5.78 5.84 -9.30
CA GLY A 150 6.48 4.83 -8.51
C GLY A 150 6.07 3.41 -8.91
N ARG A 151 4.76 3.17 -9.08
CA ARG A 151 4.21 1.89 -9.52
C ARG A 151 4.68 1.50 -10.93
N LEU A 152 4.69 2.45 -11.87
CA LEU A 152 5.23 2.21 -13.21
C LEU A 152 6.72 1.86 -13.14
N GLY A 153 7.50 2.60 -12.35
CA GLY A 153 8.93 2.33 -12.13
C GLY A 153 9.17 0.93 -11.56
N LEU A 154 8.40 0.55 -10.53
CA LEU A 154 8.41 -0.80 -9.94
C LEU A 154 8.14 -1.88 -10.99
N TYR A 155 7.09 -1.72 -11.80
CA TYR A 155 6.75 -2.68 -12.84
C TYR A 155 7.82 -2.78 -13.93
N LEU A 156 8.44 -1.66 -14.33
CA LEU A 156 9.61 -1.71 -15.21
C LEU A 156 10.75 -2.50 -14.57
N GLY A 157 11.02 -2.28 -13.28
CA GLY A 157 11.99 -3.05 -12.52
C GLY A 157 11.70 -4.54 -12.46
N PHE A 158 10.46 -4.92 -12.18
CA PHE A 158 10.08 -6.33 -12.04
C PHE A 158 10.03 -7.05 -13.39
N PHE A 159 9.33 -6.48 -14.38
CA PHE A 159 9.10 -7.19 -15.64
C PHE A 159 10.31 -7.08 -16.57
N LEU A 160 10.87 -5.88 -16.78
CA LEU A 160 12.00 -5.69 -17.69
C LEU A 160 13.34 -5.93 -16.97
N GLY A 161 13.47 -5.50 -15.72
CA GLY A 161 14.70 -5.69 -14.93
C GLY A 161 14.87 -7.14 -14.46
N ILE A 162 14.01 -7.62 -13.57
CA ILE A 162 14.14 -8.96 -12.98
C ILE A 162 13.87 -10.04 -14.04
N GLY A 163 12.81 -9.90 -14.83
CA GLY A 163 12.52 -10.81 -15.96
C GLY A 163 13.63 -10.82 -17.02
N GLY A 164 14.25 -9.66 -17.28
CA GLY A 164 15.40 -9.56 -18.18
C GLY A 164 16.66 -10.23 -17.62
N ALA A 165 16.95 -10.05 -16.32
CA ALA A 165 18.08 -10.69 -15.65
C ALA A 165 17.95 -12.23 -15.65
N PHE A 166 16.74 -12.75 -15.41
CA PHE A 166 16.44 -14.16 -15.55
C PHE A 166 16.65 -14.66 -16.97
N SER A 167 16.13 -13.94 -17.96
CA SER A 167 16.27 -14.30 -19.38
C SER A 167 17.74 -14.36 -19.81
N LEU A 168 18.58 -13.41 -19.37
CA LEU A 168 20.02 -13.41 -19.65
C LEU A 168 20.75 -14.58 -18.96
N ALA A 169 20.31 -15.01 -17.78
CA ALA A 169 20.94 -16.13 -17.06
C ALA A 169 20.54 -17.52 -17.60
N TRP A 170 19.30 -17.66 -18.09
CA TRP A 170 18.72 -18.94 -18.48
C TRP A 170 18.61 -19.17 -19.98
N LEU A 171 18.20 -18.14 -20.74
CA LEU A 171 17.87 -18.26 -22.16
C LEU A 171 18.99 -17.74 -23.07
N LEU A 172 19.69 -16.68 -22.64
CA LEU A 172 20.70 -15.99 -23.43
C LEU A 172 22.05 -15.88 -22.69
N PRO A 173 22.62 -17.00 -22.17
CA PRO A 173 23.84 -16.96 -21.39
C PRO A 173 25.00 -16.39 -22.21
N GLY A 174 25.68 -15.38 -21.66
CA GLY A 174 26.81 -14.70 -22.31
C GLY A 174 26.42 -13.59 -23.30
N ALA A 175 25.13 -13.34 -23.52
CA ALA A 175 24.70 -12.23 -24.38
C ALA A 175 25.00 -10.86 -23.74
N ALA A 176 25.73 -10.03 -24.49
CA ALA A 176 25.97 -8.63 -24.10
C ALA A 176 24.78 -7.72 -24.49
N ALA A 177 24.02 -8.11 -25.52
CA ALA A 177 22.84 -7.39 -25.97
C ALA A 177 21.75 -7.38 -24.88
N GLY A 178 21.12 -6.23 -24.67
CA GLY A 178 20.04 -6.08 -23.67
C GLY A 178 20.49 -5.85 -22.23
N ARG A 179 21.72 -6.22 -21.85
CA ARG A 179 22.23 -6.06 -20.47
C ARG A 179 22.14 -4.62 -19.94
N ARG A 180 22.40 -3.63 -20.79
CA ARG A 180 22.26 -2.20 -20.44
C ARG A 180 20.81 -1.81 -20.15
N LEU A 181 19.87 -2.29 -20.97
CA LEU A 181 18.44 -2.05 -20.77
C LEU A 181 17.95 -2.68 -19.46
N VAL A 182 18.39 -3.91 -19.18
CA VAL A 182 18.05 -4.61 -17.93
C VAL A 182 18.59 -3.85 -16.72
N ALA A 183 19.86 -3.43 -16.75
CA ALA A 183 20.46 -2.65 -15.67
C ALA A 183 19.74 -1.31 -15.45
N TRP A 184 19.38 -0.61 -16.54
CA TRP A 184 18.57 0.61 -16.47
C TRP A 184 17.20 0.33 -15.85
N ALA A 185 16.52 -0.74 -16.28
CA ALA A 185 15.20 -1.10 -15.75
C ALA A 185 15.25 -1.44 -14.26
N LEU A 186 16.31 -2.13 -13.79
CA LEU A 186 16.53 -2.39 -12.36
C LEU A 186 16.76 -1.09 -11.57
N ALA A 187 17.53 -0.14 -12.13
CA ALA A 187 17.74 1.17 -11.50
C ALA A 187 16.43 1.98 -11.41
N VAL A 188 15.64 1.98 -12.49
CA VAL A 188 14.29 2.58 -12.50
C VAL A 188 13.36 1.89 -11.51
N GLY A 189 13.46 0.56 -11.39
CA GLY A 189 12.78 -0.23 -10.36
C GLY A 189 13.12 0.24 -8.96
N GLY A 190 14.42 0.39 -8.65
CA GLY A 190 14.88 0.87 -7.35
C GLY A 190 14.39 2.28 -7.03
N ALA A 191 14.44 3.19 -8.02
CA ALA A 191 13.85 4.52 -7.88
C ALA A 191 12.33 4.45 -7.67
N GLY A 192 11.64 3.56 -8.39
CA GLY A 192 10.21 3.29 -8.23
C GLY A 192 9.84 2.85 -6.82
N VAL A 193 10.63 1.95 -6.21
CA VAL A 193 10.44 1.55 -4.81
C VAL A 193 10.50 2.76 -3.87
N ALA A 194 11.54 3.59 -4.00
CA ALA A 194 11.74 4.75 -3.13
C ALA A 194 10.61 5.77 -3.29
N VAL A 195 10.20 6.05 -4.54
CA VAL A 195 9.06 6.94 -4.84
C VAL A 195 7.79 6.36 -4.23
N SER A 196 7.48 5.08 -4.44
CA SER A 196 6.28 4.47 -3.87
C SER A 196 6.26 4.53 -2.35
N ALA A 197 7.38 4.26 -1.66
CA ALA A 197 7.46 4.32 -0.21
C ALA A 197 7.15 5.73 0.34
N GLY A 198 7.77 6.76 -0.22
CA GLY A 198 7.53 8.14 0.21
C GLY A 198 6.11 8.62 -0.10
N PHE A 199 5.63 8.36 -1.31
CA PHE A 199 4.30 8.81 -1.74
C PHE A 199 3.16 8.06 -1.05
N GLN A 200 3.38 6.80 -0.65
CA GLN A 200 2.42 6.07 0.17
C GLN A 200 2.32 6.64 1.58
N GLY A 201 3.43 7.14 2.15
CA GLY A 201 3.42 7.91 3.38
C GLY A 201 2.62 9.21 3.28
N LEU A 202 2.77 9.95 2.17
CA LEU A 202 2.02 11.16 1.90
C LEU A 202 0.51 10.89 1.82
N ASP A 203 0.12 9.84 1.08
CA ASP A 203 -1.28 9.42 0.96
C ASP A 203 -1.86 8.95 2.29
N ALA A 204 -1.10 8.16 3.06
CA ALA A 204 -1.52 7.66 4.37
C ALA A 204 -1.82 8.79 5.36
N LEU A 205 -0.99 9.85 5.36
CA LEU A 205 -1.16 11.02 6.20
C LEU A 205 -2.14 12.07 5.62
N GLY A 206 -2.44 11.98 4.32
CA GLY A 206 -3.25 12.96 3.62
C GLY A 206 -2.60 14.36 3.58
N VAL A 207 -1.28 14.42 3.37
CA VAL A 207 -0.46 15.65 3.34
C VAL A 207 0.15 15.90 1.95
N PRO A 208 0.44 17.16 1.57
CA PRO A 208 0.95 17.49 0.25
C PRO A 208 2.43 17.10 0.07
N VAL A 209 2.88 17.04 -1.19
CA VAL A 209 4.25 16.62 -1.56
C VAL A 209 5.38 17.44 -0.91
N SER A 210 5.12 18.66 -0.45
CA SER A 210 6.10 19.47 0.29
C SER A 210 6.58 18.80 1.58
N TRP A 211 5.82 17.86 2.12
CA TRP A 211 6.17 17.09 3.31
C TRP A 211 7.08 15.90 3.02
N LEU A 212 7.44 15.62 1.76
CA LEU A 212 8.21 14.42 1.40
C LEU A 212 9.58 14.31 2.11
N ALA A 213 10.14 15.44 2.57
CA ALA A 213 11.39 15.46 3.34
C ALA A 213 11.20 15.12 4.83
N GLU A 214 9.97 15.11 5.34
CA GLU A 214 9.67 14.84 6.75
C GLU A 214 9.87 13.37 7.07
N ARG A 215 10.55 13.08 8.18
CA ARG A 215 10.78 11.69 8.64
C ARG A 215 9.48 10.93 8.86
N THR A 216 8.45 11.63 9.35
CA THR A 216 7.13 11.06 9.65
C THR A 216 6.50 10.43 8.42
N VAL A 217 6.62 11.04 7.24
CA VAL A 217 6.09 10.50 5.97
C VAL A 217 6.68 9.12 5.69
N TRP A 218 7.99 8.99 5.78
CA TRP A 218 8.68 7.73 5.53
C TRP A 218 8.38 6.67 6.58
N SER A 219 8.36 7.03 7.86
CA SER A 219 8.03 6.09 8.93
C SER A 219 6.59 5.62 8.87
N THR A 220 5.65 6.49 8.49
CA THR A 220 4.25 6.12 8.30
C THR A 220 4.08 5.19 7.12
N GLY A 221 4.65 5.51 5.95
CA GLY A 221 4.56 4.66 4.77
C GLY A 221 5.15 3.27 5.01
N LEU A 222 6.35 3.20 5.60
CA LEU A 222 7.04 1.94 5.92
C LEU A 222 6.45 1.19 7.12
N GLY A 223 5.68 1.86 7.97
CA GLY A 223 4.99 1.26 9.11
C GLY A 223 3.68 0.54 8.74
N THR A 224 3.19 0.74 7.52
CA THR A 224 2.04 -0.04 6.99
C THR A 224 2.51 -1.40 6.46
N SER A 225 1.55 -2.26 6.08
CA SER A 225 1.81 -3.54 5.40
C SER A 225 2.71 -3.37 4.17
N PHE A 226 2.65 -2.21 3.50
CA PHE A 226 3.49 -1.86 2.35
C PHE A 226 5.00 -1.83 2.65
N GLY A 227 5.41 -1.64 3.91
CA GLY A 227 6.82 -1.73 4.30
C GLY A 227 7.44 -3.08 3.93
N TRP A 228 6.67 -4.17 4.06
CA TRP A 228 7.10 -5.50 3.67
C TRP A 228 7.24 -5.67 2.16
N THR A 229 6.34 -5.07 1.38
CA THR A 229 6.46 -4.98 -0.08
C THR A 229 7.74 -4.28 -0.50
N VAL A 230 8.08 -3.15 0.14
CA VAL A 230 9.30 -2.39 -0.13
C VAL A 230 10.54 -3.25 0.11
N LEU A 231 10.60 -3.94 1.25
CA LEU A 231 11.74 -4.81 1.59
C LEU A 231 11.88 -5.97 0.60
N ALA A 232 10.80 -6.67 0.29
CA ALA A 232 10.81 -7.78 -0.68
C ALA A 232 11.21 -7.29 -2.09
N ALA A 233 10.70 -6.14 -2.52
CA ALA A 233 11.03 -5.54 -3.81
C ALA A 233 12.53 -5.16 -3.90
N LEU A 234 13.08 -4.51 -2.87
CA LEU A 234 14.51 -4.15 -2.84
C LEU A 234 15.40 -5.39 -2.85
N ALA A 235 15.08 -6.40 -2.04
CA ALA A 235 15.82 -7.65 -2.03
C ALA A 235 15.81 -8.32 -3.41
N ALA A 236 14.65 -8.37 -4.07
CA ALA A 236 14.51 -8.93 -5.42
C ALA A 236 15.34 -8.16 -6.46
N LEU A 237 15.31 -6.82 -6.42
CA LEU A 237 16.09 -5.97 -7.33
C LEU A 237 17.60 -6.13 -7.11
N VAL A 238 18.06 -6.20 -5.85
CA VAL A 238 19.47 -6.42 -5.51
C VAL A 238 19.93 -7.80 -5.99
N LEU A 239 19.12 -8.85 -5.80
CA LEU A 239 19.42 -10.19 -6.30
C LEU A 239 19.52 -10.23 -7.82
N ALA A 240 18.62 -9.53 -8.53
CA ALA A 240 18.69 -9.42 -9.99
C ALA A 240 19.93 -8.65 -10.46
N ALA A 241 20.31 -7.56 -9.78
CA ALA A 241 21.54 -6.84 -10.07
C ALA A 241 22.79 -7.70 -9.84
N ALA A 242 22.81 -8.48 -8.74
CA ALA A 242 23.86 -9.44 -8.47
C ALA A 242 23.92 -10.56 -9.52
N ALA A 243 22.76 -11.01 -10.03
CA ALA A 243 22.69 -11.99 -11.12
C ALA A 243 23.34 -11.46 -12.40
N LEU A 244 23.23 -10.16 -12.70
CA LEU A 244 23.94 -9.54 -13.82
C LEU A 244 25.46 -9.49 -13.60
N ALA A 245 25.95 -9.38 -12.37
CA ALA A 245 27.37 -9.42 -12.08
C ALA A 245 27.96 -10.85 -12.11
N ALA A 246 27.10 -11.86 -11.99
CA ALA A 246 27.48 -13.27 -11.96
C ALA A 246 27.45 -13.94 -13.34
N SER A 247 27.96 -15.17 -13.42
CA SER A 247 27.90 -16.02 -14.61
C SER A 247 27.63 -17.47 -14.23
N GLY A 248 27.04 -18.25 -15.14
CA GLY A 248 26.82 -19.69 -14.92
C GLY A 248 25.76 -19.98 -13.85
N VAL A 249 26.01 -21.00 -13.01
CA VAL A 249 25.05 -21.47 -11.99
C VAL A 249 24.67 -20.39 -10.97
N PRO A 250 25.61 -19.58 -10.41
CA PRO A 250 25.24 -18.49 -9.50
C PRO A 250 24.26 -17.47 -10.11
N ALA A 251 24.45 -17.07 -11.37
CA ALA A 251 23.54 -16.13 -12.04
C ALA A 251 22.12 -16.70 -12.16
N ARG A 252 21.99 -18.02 -12.40
CA ARG A 252 20.69 -18.70 -12.48
C ARG A 252 19.99 -18.77 -11.13
N ILE A 253 20.71 -19.06 -10.06
CA ILE A 253 20.15 -19.10 -8.70
C ILE A 253 19.69 -17.72 -8.27
N LEU A 254 20.54 -16.70 -8.42
CA LEU A 254 20.24 -15.32 -8.02
C LEU A 254 19.04 -14.75 -8.80
N SER A 255 18.97 -14.99 -10.12
CA SER A 255 17.85 -14.51 -10.93
C SER A 255 16.53 -15.24 -10.65
N ALA A 256 16.58 -16.55 -10.34
CA ALA A 256 15.39 -17.28 -9.91
C ALA A 256 14.88 -16.82 -8.54
N ALA A 257 15.80 -16.59 -7.59
CA ALA A 257 15.47 -16.02 -6.29
C ALA A 257 14.89 -14.60 -6.42
N ALA A 258 15.43 -13.78 -7.33
CA ALA A 258 14.89 -12.46 -7.64
C ALA A 258 13.46 -12.52 -8.19
N LEU A 259 13.16 -13.46 -9.10
CA LEU A 259 11.80 -13.68 -9.60
C LEU A 259 10.83 -14.07 -8.49
N PHE A 260 11.24 -14.99 -7.60
CA PHE A 260 10.44 -15.37 -6.45
C PHE A 260 10.19 -14.17 -5.52
N GLY A 261 11.24 -13.38 -5.24
CA GLY A 261 11.14 -12.16 -4.45
C GLY A 261 10.20 -11.11 -5.06
N ALA A 262 10.19 -10.96 -6.39
CA ALA A 262 9.24 -10.09 -7.08
C ALA A 262 7.79 -10.58 -6.92
N GLY A 263 7.57 -11.90 -7.04
CA GLY A 263 6.27 -12.51 -6.77
C GLY A 263 5.81 -12.29 -5.32
N LEU A 264 6.70 -12.46 -4.35
CA LEU A 264 6.43 -12.19 -2.94
C LEU A 264 6.09 -10.71 -2.70
N ALA A 265 6.83 -9.79 -3.31
CA ALA A 265 6.56 -8.36 -3.19
C ALA A 265 5.15 -8.00 -3.70
N LEU A 266 4.75 -8.55 -4.86
CA LEU A 266 3.40 -8.36 -5.39
C LEU A 266 2.33 -8.96 -4.48
N ALA A 267 2.57 -10.16 -3.92
CA ALA A 267 1.64 -10.82 -3.02
C ALA A 267 1.44 -10.03 -1.71
N LEU A 268 2.49 -9.37 -1.21
CA LEU A 268 2.43 -8.54 0.01
C LEU A 268 1.84 -7.14 -0.24
N SER A 269 1.65 -6.74 -1.49
CA SER A 269 1.21 -5.37 -1.84
C SER A 269 -0.29 -5.14 -1.77
N GLY A 270 -1.06 -6.20 -1.47
CA GLY A 270 -2.52 -6.20 -1.43
C GLY A 270 -3.05 -6.59 -0.07
#